data_AF-A0A553MY89-F1
#
_entry.id   AF-A0A553MY89-F1
#
_cell.length_a   1.000
_cell.length_b   1.000
_cell.length_c   1.000
_cell.angle_alpha   90.00
_cell.angle_beta   90.00
_cell.angle_gamma   90.00
#
_symmetry.space_group_name_H-M   'P 1'
#
loop_
_entity.id
_entity.type
_entity.pdbx_description
1 polymer ?
#
loop_
_entity_poly.entity_id
_entity_poly.type
_entity_poly.pdbx_seq_one_letter_code
_entity_poly.pdbx_strand_id
1 'polypeptide(L)'
;MATQSFELLPSGLAHTDSGLETLLKAILVKWSQLLRTGSVTLKFKDKNVHVFPDFPPEIAKKRAAYYDVKRLLRPRSDVKYGLRGLTGFRITYNNSEHIFDSPAEAMAFVKHRIIPD
;
A
#
# COMPACT_ATOMS: atom_id res chain seq x y z
N MET A 1 -17.20 -1.14 17.77
CA MET A 1 -17.15 -0.96 16.29
C MET A 1 -17.46 0.50 16.00
N ALA A 2 -16.45 1.37 15.92
CA ALA A 2 -16.68 2.80 15.74
C ALA A 2 -16.88 3.10 14.25
N THR A 3 -18.14 3.26 13.85
CA THR A 3 -18.53 3.82 12.54
C THR A 3 -18.24 5.31 12.56
N GLN A 4 -17.12 5.72 11.96
CA GLN A 4 -16.89 7.14 11.73
C GLN A 4 -17.51 7.50 10.37
N SER A 5 -18.74 7.99 10.42
CA SER A 5 -19.42 8.65 9.32
C SER A 5 -18.63 9.91 8.93
N PHE A 6 -18.38 10.10 7.64
CA PHE A 6 -17.73 11.32 7.13
C PHE A 6 -18.80 12.22 6.53
N GLU A 7 -19.07 13.35 7.18
CA GLU A 7 -19.80 14.45 6.57
C GLU A 7 -18.97 15.01 5.41
N LEU A 8 -19.65 15.26 4.29
CA LEU A 8 -19.08 16.00 3.17
C LEU A 8 -18.64 17.37 3.67
N LEU A 9 -17.36 17.67 3.49
CA LEU A 9 -16.69 18.98 3.52
C LEU A 9 -17.36 20.06 4.40
N PRO A 10 -16.73 20.55 5.50
CA PRO A 10 -17.25 21.72 6.17
C PRO A 10 -17.25 22.90 5.18
N SER A 11 -18.44 23.40 4.89
CA SER A 11 -18.74 24.44 3.90
C SER A 11 -18.32 25.84 4.39
N GLY A 12 -17.16 25.93 5.04
CA GLY A 12 -16.70 27.12 5.73
C GLY A 12 -15.21 27.03 6.07
N LEU A 13 -14.35 26.95 5.04
CA LEU A 13 -12.92 27.15 5.23
C LEU A 13 -12.59 28.61 4.94
N ALA A 14 -12.48 29.40 6.01
CA ALA A 14 -11.97 30.76 5.99
C ALA A 14 -10.55 30.77 5.38
N HIS A 15 -10.27 31.77 4.54
CA HIS A 15 -8.95 32.10 4.01
C HIS A 15 -7.99 32.47 5.16
N THR A 16 -7.34 31.47 5.76
CA THR A 16 -6.15 31.66 6.60
C THR A 16 -5.17 30.54 6.29
N ASP A 17 -3.86 30.84 6.32
CA ASP A 17 -2.73 29.95 5.98
C ASP A 17 -2.83 28.55 6.63
N SER A 18 -3.41 28.50 7.83
CA SER A 18 -3.70 27.28 8.60
C SER A 18 -4.64 26.28 7.89
N GLY A 19 -5.62 26.78 7.12
CA GLY A 19 -6.59 25.95 6.40
C GLY A 19 -5.97 25.18 5.24
N LEU A 20 -5.06 25.82 4.49
CA LEU A 20 -4.35 25.18 3.39
C LEU A 20 -3.33 24.16 3.90
N GLU A 21 -2.60 24.45 4.98
CA GLU A 21 -1.72 23.45 5.60
C GLU A 21 -2.48 22.22 6.10
N THR A 22 -3.63 22.43 6.72
CA THR A 22 -4.47 21.33 7.23
C THR A 22 -4.99 20.48 6.08
N LEU A 23 -5.41 21.11 4.98
CA LEU A 23 -5.86 20.42 3.77
C LEU A 23 -4.72 19.64 3.10
N LEU A 24 -3.52 20.23 2.99
CA LEU A 24 -2.34 19.56 2.47
C LEU A 24 -1.90 18.37 3.34
N LYS A 25 -1.92 18.51 4.67
CA LYS A 25 -1.64 17.41 5.61
C LYS A 25 -2.67 16.29 5.48
N ALA A 26 -3.96 16.61 5.39
CA ALA A 26 -5.02 15.62 5.18
C ALA A 26 -4.88 14.88 3.84
N ILE A 27 -4.56 15.62 2.77
CA ILE A 27 -4.25 15.06 1.46
C ILE A 27 -3.04 14.12 1.57
N LEU A 28 -1.92 14.55 2.13
CA LEU A 28 -0.71 13.75 2.28
C LEU A 28 -0.92 12.49 3.13
N VAL A 29 -1.68 12.58 4.24
CA VAL A 29 -2.03 11.41 5.06
C VAL A 29 -2.85 10.41 4.25
N LYS A 30 -3.83 10.90 3.48
CA LYS A 30 -4.68 10.05 2.65
C LYS A 30 -3.92 9.43 1.47
N TRP A 31 -3.00 10.18 0.85
CA TRP A 31 -2.05 9.64 -0.13
C TRP A 31 -1.11 8.61 0.50
N SER A 32 -0.59 8.84 1.70
CA SER A 32 0.24 7.86 2.43
C SER A 32 -0.52 6.57 2.70
N GLN A 33 -1.81 6.66 3.07
CA GLN A 33 -2.67 5.51 3.30
C GLN A 33 -2.95 4.76 1.99
N LEU A 34 -3.30 5.46 0.90
CA LEU A 34 -3.49 4.90 -0.44
C LEU A 34 -2.22 4.18 -0.94
N LEU A 35 -1.05 4.78 -0.71
CA LEU A 35 0.24 4.21 -1.07
C LEU A 35 0.59 2.97 -0.22
N ARG A 36 0.14 2.93 1.04
CA ARG A 36 0.34 1.78 1.95
C ARG A 36 -0.57 0.60 1.65
N THR A 37 -1.87 0.83 1.44
CA THR A 37 -2.86 -0.24 1.25
C THR A 37 -3.09 -0.59 -0.23
N GLY A 38 -2.64 0.26 -1.15
CA GLY A 38 -2.81 0.08 -2.59
C GLY A 38 -4.25 0.27 -3.08
N SER A 39 -5.20 0.53 -2.17
CA SER A 39 -6.59 0.85 -2.47
C SER A 39 -7.25 1.53 -1.26
N VAL A 40 -8.29 2.32 -1.52
CA VAL A 40 -9.20 2.85 -0.50
C VAL A 40 -10.59 2.32 -0.80
N THR A 41 -11.28 1.83 0.23
CA THR A 41 -12.69 1.42 0.11
C THR A 41 -13.57 2.55 0.63
N LEU A 42 -14.49 3.01 -0.22
CA LEU A 42 -15.49 4.02 0.10
C LEU A 42 -16.87 3.36 0.18
N LYS A 43 -17.74 3.86 1.05
CA LYS A 43 -19.17 3.50 1.03
C LYS A 43 -19.95 4.57 0.25
N PHE A 44 -20.66 4.16 -0.78
CA PHE A 44 -21.58 5.01 -1.52
C PHE A 44 -22.90 4.28 -1.76
N LYS A 45 -24.00 4.84 -1.24
CA LYS A 45 -25.36 4.24 -1.33
C LYS A 45 -25.36 2.75 -0.93
N ASP A 46 -24.79 2.45 0.24
CA ASP A 46 -24.63 1.11 0.81
C ASP A 46 -23.79 0.12 -0.02
N LYS A 47 -23.09 0.59 -1.06
CA LYS A 47 -22.15 -0.21 -1.85
C LYS A 47 -20.71 0.16 -1.53
N ASN A 48 -19.84 -0.84 -1.50
CA ASN A 48 -18.41 -0.63 -1.42
C ASN A 48 -17.87 -0.24 -2.81
N VAL A 49 -17.20 0.90 -2.89
CA VAL A 49 -16.48 1.38 -4.08
C VAL A 49 -14.99 1.32 -3.76
N HIS A 50 -14.24 0.55 -4.55
CA HIS A 50 -12.79 0.47 -4.41
C HIS A 50 -12.12 1.48 -5.33
N VAL A 51 -11.38 2.42 -4.74
CA VAL A 51 -10.59 3.39 -5.46
C VAL A 51 -9.15 2.91 -5.47
N PHE A 52 -8.62 2.69 -6.67
CA PHE A 52 -7.23 2.35 -6.89
C PHE A 52 -6.49 3.59 -7.44
N PRO A 53 -5.26 3.86 -6.98
CA PRO A 53 -4.42 4.88 -7.59
C PRO A 53 -4.10 4.52 -9.05
N ASP A 54 -4.23 5.50 -9.93
CA ASP A 54 -3.78 5.38 -11.31
C ASP A 54 -2.26 5.57 -11.36
N PHE A 55 -1.53 4.46 -11.45
CA PHE A 55 -0.07 4.50 -11.50
C PHE A 55 0.42 4.52 -12.95
N PRO A 56 1.51 5.24 -13.24
CA PRO A 56 2.21 5.12 -14.50
C PRO A 56 2.47 3.65 -14.86
N PRO A 57 2.40 3.26 -16.15
CA PRO A 57 2.56 1.87 -16.59
C PRO A 57 3.84 1.20 -16.06
N GLU A 58 4.92 1.96 -15.88
CA GLU A 58 6.18 1.47 -15.32
C GLU A 58 6.06 1.01 -13.86
N ILE A 59 5.36 1.77 -13.03
CA ILE A 59 5.12 1.42 -11.62
C ILE A 59 4.16 0.23 -11.53
N ALA A 60 3.12 0.21 -12.37
CA ALA A 60 2.20 -0.92 -12.46
C ALA A 60 2.93 -2.22 -12.86
N LYS A 61 3.81 -2.17 -13.86
CA LYS A 61 4.66 -3.29 -14.28
C LYS A 61 5.56 -3.78 -13.15
N LYS A 62 6.23 -2.87 -12.44
CA LYS A 62 7.06 -3.23 -11.26
C LYS A 62 6.24 -3.94 -10.18
N ARG A 63 5.03 -3.43 -9.88
CA ARG A 63 4.13 -4.06 -8.91
C ARG A 63 3.64 -5.44 -9.35
N ALA A 64 3.35 -5.60 -10.64
CA ALA A 64 2.97 -6.88 -11.22
C ALA A 64 4.12 -7.89 -11.18
N ALA A 65 5.37 -7.46 -11.35
CA ALA A 65 6.54 -8.33 -11.28
C ALA A 65 6.76 -8.98 -9.90
N TYR A 66 6.24 -8.38 -8.82
CA TYR A 66 6.23 -9.03 -7.50
C TYR A 66 5.19 -10.14 -7.35
N TYR A 67 4.30 -10.35 -8.33
CA TYR A 67 3.27 -11.39 -8.27
C TYR A 67 3.89 -12.79 -8.10
N ASP A 68 4.96 -13.09 -8.82
CA ASP A 68 5.64 -14.38 -8.71
C ASP A 68 6.27 -14.60 -7.34
N VAL A 69 6.88 -13.56 -6.77
CA VAL A 69 7.43 -13.60 -5.40
C VAL A 69 6.30 -13.89 -4.40
N LYS A 70 5.16 -13.18 -4.51
CA LYS A 70 3.99 -13.41 -3.66
C LYS A 70 3.42 -14.83 -3.82
N ARG A 71 3.41 -15.36 -5.05
CA ARG A 71 2.91 -16.72 -5.35
C ARG A 71 3.73 -17.78 -4.62
N LEU A 72 5.06 -17.63 -4.59
CA LEU A 72 5.95 -18.53 -3.86
C LEU A 72 5.81 -18.42 -2.34
N LEU A 73 5.54 -17.22 -1.83
CA LEU A 73 5.37 -16.98 -0.40
C LEU A 73 3.98 -17.35 0.13
N ARG A 74 2.95 -17.38 -0.73
CA ARG A 74 1.57 -17.69 -0.36
C ARG A 74 1.37 -18.98 0.46
N PRO A 75 2.04 -20.11 0.16
CA PRO A 75 1.92 -21.33 0.97
C PRO A 75 2.64 -21.26 2.33
N ARG A 76 3.47 -20.23 2.59
CA ARG A 76 4.26 -20.11 3.82
C ARG A 76 3.51 -19.26 4.86
N SER A 77 3.13 -19.87 5.99
CA SER A 77 2.47 -19.18 7.11
C SER A 77 3.44 -18.46 8.04
N ASP A 78 4.72 -18.81 7.99
CA ASP A 78 5.82 -18.27 8.78
C ASP A 78 6.44 -17.00 8.17
N VAL A 79 6.02 -16.62 6.96
CA VAL A 79 6.50 -15.44 6.24
C VAL A 79 5.41 -14.38 6.17
N LYS A 80 5.74 -13.14 6.55
CA LYS A 80 4.87 -11.99 6.31
C LYS A 80 5.44 -11.18 5.15
N TYR A 81 4.61 -10.80 4.18
CA TYR A 81 5.08 -10.03 3.03
C TYR A 81 4.07 -8.98 2.58
N GLY A 82 4.55 -7.95 1.88
CA GLY A 82 3.71 -6.89 1.36
C GLY A 82 4.46 -5.86 0.52
N LEU A 83 3.74 -5.06 -0.25
CA LEU A 83 4.32 -3.90 -0.92
C LEU A 83 4.61 -2.79 0.10
N ARG A 84 5.74 -2.12 -0.07
CA ARG A 84 6.14 -0.95 0.71
C ARG A 84 6.18 0.26 -0.21
N GLY A 85 5.20 1.16 -0.07
CA GLY A 85 5.08 2.35 -0.90
C GLY A 85 4.77 2.03 -2.37
N LEU A 86 5.40 2.77 -3.30
CA LEU A 86 5.13 2.65 -4.73
C LEU A 86 5.70 1.36 -5.33
N THR A 87 6.98 1.08 -5.09
CA THR A 87 7.72 0.01 -5.80
C THR A 87 8.49 -0.94 -4.89
N GLY A 88 8.59 -0.67 -3.59
CA GLY A 88 9.31 -1.52 -2.66
C GLY A 88 8.52 -2.77 -2.28
N PHE A 89 9.23 -3.81 -1.88
CA PHE A 89 8.65 -5.04 -1.36
C PHE A 89 9.30 -5.40 -0.03
N ARG A 90 8.49 -5.82 0.93
CA ARG A 90 8.93 -6.19 2.26
C ARG A 90 8.63 -7.66 2.50
N ILE A 91 9.62 -8.38 3.03
CA ILE A 91 9.50 -9.76 3.51
C ILE A 91 10.02 -9.78 4.94
N THR A 92 9.22 -10.28 5.88
CA THR A 92 9.62 -10.59 7.24
C THR A 92 9.68 -12.09 7.39
N TYR A 93 10.88 -12.61 7.69
CA TYR A 93 11.15 -14.03 7.86
C TYR A 93 12.12 -14.21 9.02
N ASN A 94 11.89 -15.22 9.87
CA ASN A 94 12.75 -15.52 11.02
C ASN A 94 13.09 -14.29 11.88
N ASN A 95 12.06 -13.52 12.25
CA ASN A 95 12.15 -12.28 13.03
C ASN A 95 13.00 -11.15 12.41
N SER A 96 13.44 -11.30 11.16
CA SER A 96 14.20 -10.30 10.42
C SER A 96 13.35 -9.68 9.31
N GLU A 97 13.36 -8.35 9.23
CA GLU A 97 12.70 -7.61 8.16
C GLU A 97 13.68 -7.32 7.03
N HIS A 98 13.30 -7.68 5.81
CA HIS A 98 14.06 -7.44 4.60
C HIS A 98 13.24 -6.61 3.62
N ILE A 99 13.85 -5.57 3.08
CA ILE A 99 13.23 -4.64 2.13
C ILE A 99 14.00 -4.73 0.83
N PHE A 100 13.26 -4.78 -0.27
CA PHE A 100 13.80 -4.92 -1.62
C PHE A 100 13.23 -3.82 -2.50
N ASP A 101 14.08 -3.23 -3.33
CA ASP A 101 13.69 -2.24 -4.33
C ASP A 101 13.46 -2.88 -5.70
N SER A 102 13.90 -4.13 -5.88
CA SER A 102 13.76 -4.91 -7.11
C SER A 102 13.04 -6.26 -6.88
N PRO A 103 12.13 -6.66 -7.78
CA PRO A 103 11.54 -8.00 -7.79
C PRO A 103 12.59 -9.12 -7.92
N ALA A 104 13.68 -8.88 -8.64
CA ALA A 104 14.73 -9.88 -8.85
C ALA A 104 15.47 -10.19 -7.54
N GLU A 105 15.80 -9.17 -6.76
CA GLU A 105 16.45 -9.32 -5.45
C GLU A 105 15.54 -10.04 -4.46
N ALA A 106 14.26 -9.65 -4.42
CA ALA A 106 13.27 -10.32 -3.59
C ALA A 106 13.12 -11.81 -3.96
N MET A 107 13.08 -12.12 -5.26
CA MET A 107 13.01 -13.49 -5.76
C MET A 107 14.24 -14.31 -5.37
N ALA A 108 15.44 -13.75 -5.56
CA ALA A 108 16.68 -14.40 -5.16
C ALA A 108 16.69 -14.69 -3.65
N PHE A 109 16.23 -13.74 -2.83
CA PHE A 109 16.12 -13.95 -1.39
C PHE A 109 15.17 -15.09 -1.04
N VAL A 110 13.97 -15.15 -1.66
CA VAL A 110 13.01 -16.24 -1.41
C VAL A 110 13.61 -17.60 -1.75
N LYS A 111 14.25 -17.74 -2.92
CA LYS A 111 14.87 -19.00 -3.35
C LYS A 111 16.06 -19.41 -2.48
N HIS A 112 16.89 -18.48 -2.03
CA HIS A 112 18.09 -18.84 -1.28
C HIS A 112 17.85 -19.02 0.23
N ARG A 113 16.85 -18.33 0.81
CA ARG A 113 16.70 -18.26 2.28
C ARG A 113 15.41 -18.87 2.82
N ILE A 114 14.36 -18.98 1.99
CA ILE A 114 13.03 -19.41 2.45
C ILE A 114 12.63 -20.76 1.85
N ILE A 115 12.83 -20.91 0.54
CA ILE A 115 12.55 -22.15 -0.20
C ILE A 115 13.85 -22.54 -0.92
N PRO A 116 14.87 -23.02 -0.19
CA PRO A 116 16.02 -23.63 -0.82
C PRO A 116 15.54 -24.90 -1.57
N ASP A 117 16.03 -25.08 -2.79
CA ASP A 117 15.84 -26.30 -3.58
C ASP A 117 16.36 -27.55 -2.85
#